data_AF-A0A7K1Z973-F1
#
_entry.id   AF-A0A7K1Z973-F1
#
_cell.length_a   1.000
_cell.length_b   1.000
_cell.length_c   1.000
_cell.angle_alpha   90.00
_cell.angle_beta   90.00
_cell.angle_gamma   90.00
#
_symmetry.space_group_name_H-M   'P 1'
#
loop_
_entity.id
_entity.type
_entity.pdbx_description
1 polymer ?
#
loop_
_entity_poly.entity_id
_entity_poly.type
_entity_poly.pdbx_seq_one_letter_code
_entity_poly.pdbx_strand_id
1 'polypeptide(L)'
;MTTTQHRTSTRSRQLELDAYEHDSTAQYASAIAELTDAYGGLTGKVRLLSEDVEGGRRKVRSMDLDERTSAKSRLPTEFLLEELSIDRGLGWSEIARLCGVSVSAVRKWRAGESISSESRRSLARLAAFLDLLQEVGPVGEPAGWLNMRLSDQHTVTAADLYVAGNPQDLLEHAQGHLGVDKLLDHCAPDWRTSSRSEWKIVKLPDGERALTRRE
;
A
#
# COMPACT_ATOMS: atom_id res chain seq x y z
N MET A 1 -20.81 58.06 -60.40
CA MET A 1 -21.65 57.22 -59.51
C MET A 1 -21.15 55.78 -59.62
N THR A 2 -20.12 55.38 -58.86
CA THR A 2 -19.59 53.99 -58.85
C THR A 2 -18.65 53.79 -57.65
N THR A 3 -19.16 53.98 -56.43
CA THR A 3 -18.35 53.78 -55.19
C THR A 3 -19.06 52.92 -54.14
N THR A 4 -20.34 52.59 -54.35
CA THR A 4 -21.14 51.85 -53.35
C THR A 4 -21.03 50.33 -53.48
N GLN A 5 -20.65 49.78 -54.65
CA GLN A 5 -20.63 48.33 -54.89
C GLN A 5 -19.38 47.58 -54.37
N HIS A 6 -18.22 48.23 -54.26
CA HIS A 6 -17.01 47.55 -53.76
C HIS A 6 -16.97 47.39 -52.23
N ARG A 7 -17.62 48.29 -51.47
CA ARG A 7 -17.60 48.27 -49.99
C ARG A 7 -18.53 47.20 -49.39
N THR A 8 -19.59 46.83 -50.09
CA THR A 8 -20.51 45.76 -49.69
C THR A 8 -19.91 44.37 -49.89
N SER A 9 -19.17 44.15 -50.99
CA SER A 9 -18.54 42.86 -51.29
C SER A 9 -17.48 42.45 -50.25
N THR A 10 -16.64 43.38 -49.80
CA THR A 10 -15.63 43.10 -48.75
C THR A 10 -16.26 42.83 -47.38
N ARG A 11 -17.34 43.56 -47.03
CA ARG A 11 -18.07 43.35 -45.76
C ARG A 11 -18.82 42.02 -45.74
N SER A 12 -19.43 41.61 -46.85
CA SER A 12 -20.09 40.30 -46.97
C SER A 12 -19.10 39.15 -46.85
N ARG A 13 -17.92 39.27 -47.47
CA ARG A 13 -16.88 38.24 -47.42
C ARG A 13 -16.25 38.11 -46.02
N GLN A 14 -16.10 39.21 -45.30
CA GLN A 14 -15.64 39.19 -43.91
C GLN A 14 -16.67 38.51 -42.98
N LEU A 15 -17.96 38.79 -43.16
CA LEU A 15 -19.02 38.15 -42.38
C LEU A 15 -19.13 36.64 -42.65
N GLU A 16 -18.87 36.17 -43.88
CA GLU A 16 -18.79 34.73 -44.19
C GLU A 16 -17.57 34.05 -43.54
N LEU A 17 -16.42 34.71 -43.50
CA LEU A 17 -15.21 34.20 -42.85
C LEU A 17 -15.38 34.12 -41.33
N ASP A 18 -15.92 35.18 -40.71
CA ASP A 18 -16.17 35.21 -39.27
C ASP A 18 -17.22 34.15 -38.88
N ALA A 19 -18.25 33.91 -39.70
CA ALA A 19 -19.24 32.86 -39.48
C ALA A 19 -18.65 31.45 -39.64
N TYR A 20 -17.76 31.24 -40.60
CA TYR A 20 -17.06 29.97 -40.80
C TYR A 20 -16.09 29.65 -39.64
N GLU A 21 -15.35 30.64 -39.14
CA GLU A 21 -14.49 30.48 -37.97
C GLU A 21 -15.31 30.23 -36.69
N HIS A 22 -16.47 30.87 -36.53
CA HIS A 22 -17.37 30.65 -35.38
C HIS A 22 -18.02 29.26 -35.40
N ASP A 23 -18.47 28.77 -36.57
CA ASP A 23 -19.02 27.43 -36.73
C ASP A 23 -17.94 26.35 -36.54
N SER A 24 -16.74 26.57 -37.09
CA SER A 24 -15.60 25.68 -36.91
C SER A 24 -15.15 25.59 -35.44
N THR A 25 -15.05 26.72 -34.73
CA THR A 25 -14.71 26.73 -33.30
C THR A 25 -15.80 26.09 -32.43
N ALA A 26 -17.08 26.29 -32.74
CA ALA A 26 -18.18 25.62 -32.07
C ALA A 26 -18.17 24.09 -32.30
N GLN A 27 -17.87 23.64 -33.52
CA GLN A 27 -17.70 22.22 -33.85
C GLN A 27 -16.52 21.60 -33.11
N TYR A 28 -15.36 22.27 -33.05
CA TYR A 28 -14.21 21.81 -32.27
C TYR A 28 -14.51 21.73 -30.77
N ALA A 29 -15.22 22.71 -30.21
CA ALA A 29 -15.63 22.70 -28.81
C ALA A 29 -16.57 21.51 -28.48
N SER A 30 -17.53 21.21 -29.38
CA SER A 30 -18.40 20.04 -29.24
C SER A 30 -17.63 18.73 -29.30
N ALA A 31 -16.71 18.59 -30.27
CA ALA A 31 -15.89 17.39 -30.41
C ALA A 31 -14.96 17.18 -29.20
N ILE A 32 -14.37 18.26 -28.65
CA ILE A 32 -13.56 18.21 -27.43
C ILE A 32 -14.42 17.79 -26.24
N ALA A 33 -15.64 18.32 -26.11
CA ALA A 33 -16.55 17.95 -25.01
C ALA A 33 -16.95 16.47 -25.08
N GLU A 34 -17.30 15.98 -26.27
CA GLU A 34 -17.63 14.55 -26.51
C GLU A 34 -16.44 13.64 -26.20
N LEU A 35 -15.23 13.99 -26.65
CA LEU A 35 -14.02 13.24 -26.32
C LEU A 35 -13.75 13.28 -24.81
N THR A 36 -13.89 14.44 -24.17
CA THR A 36 -13.68 14.57 -22.72
C THR A 36 -14.66 13.70 -21.93
N ASP A 37 -15.94 13.68 -22.31
CA ASP A 37 -16.95 12.81 -21.69
C ASP A 37 -16.64 11.33 -21.94
N ALA A 38 -16.30 10.95 -23.17
CA ALA A 38 -15.93 9.58 -23.52
C ALA A 38 -14.71 9.08 -22.73
N TYR A 39 -13.65 9.89 -22.64
CA TYR A 39 -12.47 9.57 -21.84
C TYR A 39 -12.76 9.60 -20.33
N GLY A 40 -13.66 10.47 -19.87
CA GLY A 40 -14.17 10.48 -18.50
C GLY A 40 -14.88 9.17 -18.15
N GLY A 41 -15.77 8.71 -19.03
CA GLY A 41 -16.46 7.43 -18.90
C GLY A 41 -15.51 6.24 -18.91
N LEU A 42 -14.48 6.25 -19.77
CA LEU A 42 -13.43 5.22 -19.78
C LEU A 42 -12.63 5.21 -18.49
N THR A 43 -12.23 6.39 -18.00
CA THR A 43 -11.48 6.54 -16.73
C THR A 43 -12.30 6.01 -15.56
N GLY A 44 -13.61 6.30 -15.52
CA GLY A 44 -14.52 5.78 -14.51
C GLY A 44 -14.60 4.25 -14.52
N LYS A 45 -14.71 3.63 -15.70
CA LYS A 45 -14.74 2.17 -15.85
C LYS A 45 -13.41 1.52 -15.41
N VAL A 46 -12.28 2.11 -15.79
CA VAL A 46 -10.95 1.62 -15.38
C VAL A 46 -10.78 1.68 -13.87
N ARG A 47 -11.25 2.76 -13.23
CA ARG A 47 -11.22 2.90 -11.77
C ARG A 47 -12.02 1.80 -11.07
N LEU A 48 -13.28 1.58 -11.48
CA LEU A 48 -14.13 0.54 -10.89
C LEU A 48 -13.52 -0.86 -11.06
N LEU A 49 -12.98 -1.17 -12.24
CA LEU A 49 -12.33 -2.44 -12.49
C LEU A 49 -11.07 -2.62 -11.63
N SER A 50 -10.31 -1.54 -11.41
CA SER A 50 -9.13 -1.55 -10.55
C SER A 50 -9.52 -1.81 -9.08
N GLU A 51 -10.59 -1.18 -8.59
CA GLU A 51 -11.15 -1.41 -7.25
C GLU A 51 -11.62 -2.87 -7.07
N ASP A 52 -12.28 -3.45 -8.08
CA ASP A 52 -12.70 -4.85 -8.05
C ASP A 52 -11.51 -5.82 -8.02
N VAL A 53 -10.46 -5.53 -8.80
CA VAL A 53 -9.22 -6.33 -8.81
C VAL A 53 -8.50 -6.25 -7.47
N GLU A 54 -8.35 -5.05 -6.90
CA GLU A 54 -7.74 -4.84 -5.58
C GLU A 54 -8.53 -5.56 -4.48
N GLY A 55 -9.85 -5.42 -4.47
CA GLY A 55 -10.74 -6.12 -3.54
C GLY A 55 -10.68 -7.65 -3.70
N GLY A 56 -10.64 -8.14 -4.94
CA GLY A 56 -10.49 -9.55 -5.26
C GLY A 56 -9.17 -10.14 -4.75
N ARG A 57 -8.04 -9.45 -4.97
CA ARG A 57 -6.73 -9.89 -4.47
C ARG A 57 -6.70 -9.96 -2.95
N ARG A 58 -7.14 -8.89 -2.26
CA ARG A 58 -7.22 -8.86 -0.80
C ARG A 58 -8.05 -10.03 -0.25
N LYS A 59 -9.19 -10.33 -0.89
CA LYS A 59 -10.04 -11.46 -0.50
C LYS A 59 -9.33 -12.81 -0.68
N VAL A 60 -8.71 -13.03 -1.83
CA VAL A 60 -7.95 -14.27 -2.11
C VAL A 60 -6.82 -14.44 -1.10
N ARG A 61 -6.07 -13.37 -0.80
CA ARG A 61 -4.97 -13.41 0.19
C ARG A 61 -5.48 -13.69 1.60
N SER A 62 -6.63 -13.14 1.97
CA SER A 62 -7.27 -13.45 3.26
C SER A 62 -7.62 -14.92 3.35
N MET A 63 -8.23 -15.49 2.30
CA MET A 63 -8.61 -16.89 2.27
C MET A 63 -7.38 -17.82 2.33
N ASP A 64 -6.34 -17.52 1.55
CA ASP A 64 -5.09 -18.30 1.53
C ASP A 64 -4.38 -18.26 2.90
N LEU A 65 -4.27 -17.07 3.51
CA LEU A 65 -3.71 -16.94 4.85
C LEU A 65 -4.52 -17.72 5.90
N ASP A 66 -5.85 -17.68 5.84
CA ASP A 66 -6.71 -18.38 6.78
C ASP A 66 -6.65 -19.90 6.60
N GLU A 67 -6.56 -20.38 5.36
CA GLU A 67 -6.37 -21.80 5.04
C GLU A 67 -5.02 -22.32 5.56
N ARG A 68 -3.93 -21.61 5.29
CA ARG A 68 -2.59 -21.96 5.79
C ARG A 68 -2.50 -21.88 7.31
N THR A 69 -3.13 -20.86 7.91
CA THR A 69 -3.25 -20.75 9.37
C THR A 69 -3.95 -21.99 9.93
N SER A 70 -5.04 -22.43 9.30
CA SER A 70 -5.80 -23.60 9.72
C SER A 70 -4.97 -24.89 9.60
N ALA A 71 -4.20 -25.04 8.52
CA ALA A 71 -3.29 -26.17 8.34
C ALA A 71 -2.20 -26.17 9.44
N LYS A 72 -1.50 -25.05 9.65
CA LYS A 72 -0.44 -24.93 10.67
C LYS A 72 -0.97 -25.07 12.09
N SER A 73 -2.22 -24.69 12.37
CA SER A 73 -2.81 -24.80 13.72
C SER A 73 -2.92 -26.25 14.22
N ARG A 74 -2.83 -27.22 13.31
CA ARG A 74 -2.83 -28.67 13.61
C ARG A 74 -1.45 -29.18 14.02
N LEU A 75 -0.40 -28.39 13.82
CA LEU A 75 0.96 -28.76 14.19
C LEU A 75 1.17 -28.61 15.70
N PRO A 76 2.11 -29.37 16.28
CA PRO A 76 2.51 -29.19 17.67
C PRO A 76 3.02 -27.76 17.93
N THR A 77 2.85 -27.28 19.16
CA THR A 77 3.22 -25.89 19.51
C THR A 77 4.74 -25.72 19.51
N GLU A 78 5.47 -26.75 19.95
CA GLU A 78 6.92 -26.81 19.86
C GLU A 78 7.42 -26.67 18.42
N PHE A 79 6.75 -27.31 17.46
CA PHE A 79 7.11 -27.23 16.05
C PHE A 79 6.95 -25.81 15.51
N LEU A 80 5.83 -25.14 15.81
CA LEU A 80 5.60 -23.76 15.38
C LEU A 80 6.62 -22.79 16.00
N LEU A 81 6.98 -22.97 17.27
CA LEU A 81 7.98 -22.15 17.94
C LEU A 81 9.38 -22.38 17.37
N GLU A 82 9.73 -23.62 17.08
CA GLU A 82 10.99 -23.99 16.42
C GLU A 82 11.07 -23.37 15.03
N GLU A 83 10.04 -23.54 14.20
CA GLU A 83 9.96 -22.96 12.87
C GLU A 83 10.14 -21.44 12.91
N LEU A 84 9.39 -20.73 13.76
CA LEU A 84 9.46 -19.27 13.86
C LEU A 84 10.83 -18.78 14.35
N SER A 85 11.47 -19.50 15.27
CA SER A 85 12.71 -19.02 15.90
C SER A 85 13.98 -19.47 15.19
N ILE A 86 14.05 -20.72 14.77
CA ILE A 86 15.24 -21.33 14.17
C ILE A 86 15.20 -21.15 12.65
N ASP A 87 14.12 -21.57 12.01
CA ASP A 87 14.05 -21.57 10.53
C ASP A 87 13.83 -20.16 9.98
N ARG A 88 13.03 -19.34 10.68
CA ARG A 88 12.74 -17.95 10.29
C ARG A 88 13.60 -16.92 11.02
N GLY A 89 14.32 -17.30 12.07
CA GLY A 89 15.22 -16.39 12.78
C GLY A 89 14.54 -15.34 13.66
N LEU A 90 13.25 -15.47 14.01
CA LEU A 90 12.60 -14.51 14.90
C LEU A 90 13.06 -14.65 16.34
N GLY A 91 13.35 -13.53 16.99
CA GLY A 91 13.60 -13.48 18.42
C GLY A 91 12.33 -13.80 19.22
N TRP A 92 12.49 -14.39 20.41
CA TRP A 92 11.34 -14.73 21.28
C TRP A 92 10.48 -13.53 21.68
N SER A 93 11.10 -12.35 21.83
CA SER A 93 10.39 -11.09 22.09
C SER A 93 9.58 -10.63 20.88
N GLU A 94 10.06 -10.89 19.67
CA GLU A 94 9.37 -10.56 18.44
C GLU A 94 8.18 -11.49 18.21
N ILE A 95 8.37 -12.80 18.43
CA ILE A 95 7.27 -13.78 18.39
C ILE A 95 6.16 -13.37 19.37
N ALA A 96 6.54 -13.03 20.61
CA ALA A 96 5.58 -12.58 21.61
C ALA A 96 4.80 -11.34 21.13
N ARG A 97 5.52 -10.34 20.63
CA ARG A 97 4.94 -9.10 20.11
C ARG A 97 4.01 -9.33 18.93
N LEU A 98 4.46 -10.06 17.90
CA LEU A 98 3.72 -10.32 16.68
C LEU A 98 2.48 -11.18 16.94
N CYS A 99 2.53 -12.08 17.92
CA CYS A 99 1.37 -12.88 18.33
C CYS A 99 0.47 -12.18 19.37
N GLY A 100 0.80 -10.96 19.81
CA GLY A 100 0.01 -10.21 20.79
C GLY A 100 0.02 -10.80 22.20
N VAL A 101 1.12 -11.44 22.61
CA VAL A 101 1.27 -12.11 23.92
C VAL A 101 2.50 -11.62 24.67
N SER A 102 2.59 -11.97 25.96
CA SER A 102 3.79 -11.65 26.76
C SER A 102 4.96 -12.59 26.44
N VAL A 103 6.19 -12.09 26.60
CA VAL A 103 7.42 -12.92 26.52
C VAL A 103 7.39 -14.05 27.54
N SER A 104 6.79 -13.81 28.71
CA SER A 104 6.61 -14.84 29.74
C SER A 104 5.73 -16.00 29.25
N ALA A 105 4.66 -15.72 28.51
CA ALA A 105 3.81 -16.75 27.91
C ALA A 105 4.60 -17.62 26.92
N VAL A 106 5.38 -16.99 26.02
CA VAL A 106 6.26 -17.74 25.09
C VAL A 106 7.27 -18.59 25.85
N ARG A 107 7.86 -18.08 26.94
CA ARG A 107 8.80 -18.85 27.77
C ARG A 107 8.14 -20.09 28.39
N LYS A 108 6.89 -19.97 28.85
CA LYS A 108 6.12 -21.10 29.40
C LYS A 108 5.83 -22.16 28.35
N TRP A 109 5.43 -21.76 27.14
CA TRP A 109 5.18 -22.70 26.04
C TRP A 109 6.44 -23.45 25.63
N ARG A 110 7.60 -22.78 25.62
CA ARG A 110 8.90 -23.42 25.40
C ARG A 110 9.26 -24.45 26.47
N ALA A 111 8.77 -24.28 27.70
CA ALA A 111 8.93 -25.25 28.78
C ALA A 111 7.91 -26.40 28.72
N GLY A 112 7.04 -26.44 27.69
CA GLY A 112 6.01 -27.46 27.51
C GLY A 112 4.69 -27.17 28.23
N GLU A 113 4.49 -25.97 28.78
CA GLU A 113 3.20 -25.60 29.35
C GLU A 113 2.13 -25.47 28.25
N SER A 114 0.88 -25.75 28.63
CA SER A 114 -0.27 -25.70 27.72
C SER A 114 -0.49 -24.30 27.14
N ILE A 115 -0.77 -24.25 25.84
CA ILE A 115 -1.18 -23.04 25.12
C ILE A 115 -2.69 -23.02 24.88
N SER A 116 -3.31 -21.84 24.89
CA SER A 116 -4.70 -21.67 24.48
C SER A 116 -4.87 -21.90 22.97
N SER A 117 -6.09 -22.22 22.54
CA SER A 117 -6.41 -22.36 21.11
C SER A 117 -6.15 -21.06 20.34
N GLU A 118 -6.48 -19.91 20.93
CA GLU A 118 -6.30 -18.60 20.30
C GLU A 118 -4.81 -18.27 20.11
N SER A 119 -3.98 -18.45 21.15
CA SER A 119 -2.54 -18.20 21.02
C SER A 119 -1.87 -19.18 20.05
N ARG A 120 -2.33 -20.45 20.01
CA ARG A 120 -1.85 -21.41 18.99
C ARG A 120 -2.22 -20.95 17.58
N ARG A 121 -3.45 -20.43 17.39
CA ARG A 121 -3.88 -19.85 16.11
C ARG A 121 -3.03 -18.63 15.74
N SER A 122 -2.66 -17.78 16.69
CA SER A 122 -1.75 -16.65 16.43
C SER A 122 -0.35 -17.09 15.98
N LEU A 123 0.24 -18.11 16.61
CA LEU A 123 1.53 -18.69 16.16
C LEU A 123 1.42 -19.26 14.75
N ALA A 124 0.37 -20.05 14.49
CA ALA A 124 0.11 -20.63 13.18
C ALA A 124 -0.11 -19.56 12.11
N ARG A 125 -0.82 -18.47 12.44
CA ARG A 125 -1.05 -17.34 11.53
C ARG A 125 0.23 -16.58 11.22
N LEU A 126 1.11 -16.39 12.20
CA LEU A 126 2.40 -15.75 11.97
C LEU A 126 3.27 -16.60 11.04
N ALA A 127 3.39 -17.90 11.31
CA ALA A 127 4.15 -18.80 10.45
C ALA A 127 3.58 -18.85 9.02
N ALA A 128 2.26 -18.94 8.88
CA ALA A 128 1.58 -18.93 7.58
C ALA A 128 1.79 -17.61 6.82
N PHE A 129 1.80 -16.49 7.52
CA PHE A 129 2.08 -15.19 6.92
C PHE A 129 3.51 -15.09 6.40
N LEU A 130 4.50 -15.61 7.16
CA LEU A 130 5.88 -15.65 6.71
C LEU A 130 6.07 -16.58 5.51
N ASP A 131 5.32 -17.69 5.42
CA ASP A 131 5.31 -18.54 4.22
C ASP A 131 4.87 -17.74 3.00
N LEU A 132 3.76 -17.00 3.14
CA LEU A 132 3.23 -16.19 2.05
C LEU A 132 4.21 -15.08 1.65
N LEU A 133 4.84 -14.39 2.60
CA LEU A 133 5.85 -13.39 2.29
C LEU A 133 7.02 -13.96 1.48
N GLN A 134 7.47 -15.17 1.80
CA GLN A 134 8.56 -15.84 1.10
C GLN A 134 8.15 -16.36 -0.29
N GLU A 135 6.91 -16.83 -0.43
CA GLU A 135 6.41 -17.41 -1.67
C GLU A 135 6.00 -16.35 -2.68
N VAL A 136 5.25 -15.34 -2.24
CA VAL A 136 4.60 -14.37 -3.13
C VAL A 136 5.30 -13.02 -3.15
N GLY A 137 6.11 -12.70 -2.15
CA GLY A 137 6.93 -11.50 -2.09
C GLY A 137 8.34 -11.76 -2.64
N PRO A 138 8.98 -10.77 -3.30
CA PRO A 138 10.42 -10.79 -3.59
C PRO A 138 11.26 -10.55 -2.30
N VAL A 139 10.82 -11.08 -1.15
CA VAL A 139 11.40 -10.84 0.16
C VAL A 139 12.28 -12.04 0.53
N GLY A 140 13.60 -11.87 0.40
CA GLY A 140 14.56 -12.94 0.69
C GLY A 140 14.62 -13.36 2.16
N GLU A 141 14.40 -12.41 3.08
CA GLU A 141 14.42 -12.66 4.53
C GLU A 141 13.16 -12.03 5.19
N PRO A 142 12.03 -12.77 5.27
CA PRO A 142 10.77 -12.22 5.76
C PRO A 142 10.80 -11.67 7.20
N ALA A 143 11.54 -12.33 8.10
CA ALA A 143 11.66 -11.90 9.49
C ALA A 143 12.40 -10.55 9.62
N GLY A 144 13.56 -10.40 8.97
CA GLY A 144 14.27 -9.13 8.90
C GLY A 144 13.44 -8.03 8.24
N TRP A 145 12.74 -8.34 7.14
CA TRP A 145 11.87 -7.38 6.46
C TRP A 145 10.76 -6.82 7.35
N LEU A 146 10.18 -7.65 8.23
CA LEU A 146 9.17 -7.19 9.19
C LEU A 146 9.67 -6.04 10.08
N ASN A 147 10.97 -6.02 10.41
CA ASN A 147 11.58 -5.01 11.25
C ASN A 147 12.13 -3.81 10.47
N MET A 148 12.11 -3.85 9.14
CA MET A 148 12.53 -2.72 8.33
C MET A 148 11.49 -1.59 8.40
N ARG A 149 11.98 -0.36 8.45
CA ARG A 149 11.11 0.82 8.31
C ARG A 149 10.53 0.85 6.91
N LEU A 150 9.23 1.09 6.82
CA LEU A 150 8.51 1.21 5.55
C LEU A 150 8.83 2.52 4.84
N SER A 151 9.14 3.57 5.59
CA SER A 151 9.49 4.90 5.08
C SER A 151 10.73 5.44 5.80
N ASP A 152 11.62 6.11 5.07
CA ASP A 152 12.82 6.73 5.67
C ASP A 152 12.47 7.87 6.65
N GLN A 153 11.30 8.48 6.49
CA GLN A 153 10.92 9.66 7.27
C GLN A 153 10.20 9.31 8.58
N HIS A 154 9.76 8.05 8.74
CA HIS A 154 8.90 7.62 9.82
C HIS A 154 9.39 6.29 10.41
N THR A 155 9.10 6.05 11.69
CA THR A 155 9.60 4.86 12.40
C THR A 155 8.72 3.62 12.22
N VAL A 156 7.65 3.70 11.44
CA VAL A 156 6.69 2.60 11.23
C VAL A 156 7.35 1.45 10.46
N THR A 157 7.24 0.26 11.02
CA THR A 157 7.73 -1.01 10.47
C THR A 157 6.60 -1.87 9.94
N ALA A 158 6.91 -2.86 9.11
CA ALA A 158 5.92 -3.84 8.67
C ALA A 158 5.34 -4.63 9.86
N ALA A 159 6.14 -4.90 10.89
CA ALA A 159 5.69 -5.55 12.12
C ALA A 159 4.63 -4.72 12.87
N ASP A 160 4.73 -3.38 12.87
CA ASP A 160 3.69 -2.52 13.44
C ASP A 160 2.34 -2.71 12.74
N LEU A 161 2.35 -2.76 11.41
CA LEU A 161 1.13 -2.94 10.63
C LEU A 161 0.56 -4.35 10.74
N TYR A 162 1.42 -5.36 10.90
CA TYR A 162 1.00 -6.74 11.15
C TYR A 162 0.24 -6.83 12.47
N VAL A 163 0.80 -6.26 13.55
CA VAL A 163 0.17 -6.21 14.87
C VAL A 163 -1.13 -5.40 14.85
N ALA A 164 -1.19 -4.33 14.04
CA ALA A 164 -2.40 -3.55 13.82
C ALA A 164 -3.52 -4.32 13.07
N GLY A 165 -3.26 -5.55 12.64
CA GLY A 165 -4.27 -6.41 12.00
C GLY A 165 -4.35 -6.29 10.49
N ASN A 166 -3.30 -5.77 9.83
CA ASN A 166 -3.28 -5.52 8.38
C ASN A 166 -2.31 -6.44 7.60
N PRO A 167 -2.32 -7.78 7.77
CA PRO A 167 -1.38 -8.65 7.06
C PRO A 167 -1.65 -8.70 5.55
N GLN A 168 -2.90 -8.49 5.11
CA GLN A 168 -3.24 -8.54 3.69
C GLN A 168 -2.62 -7.37 2.91
N ASP A 169 -2.69 -6.17 3.47
CA ASP A 169 -2.08 -4.99 2.86
C ASP A 169 -0.56 -5.06 2.84
N LEU A 170 0.05 -5.69 3.85
CA LEU A 170 1.47 -5.98 3.85
C LEU A 170 1.87 -6.95 2.73
N LEU A 171 1.05 -7.96 2.44
CA LEU A 171 1.29 -8.86 1.31
C LEU A 171 1.20 -8.08 -0.02
N GLU A 172 0.13 -7.31 -0.23
CA GLU A 172 0.00 -6.47 -1.45
C GLU A 172 1.16 -5.49 -1.60
N HIS A 173 1.64 -4.92 -0.50
CA HIS A 173 2.80 -4.04 -0.49
C HIS A 173 4.09 -4.78 -0.85
N ALA A 174 4.34 -5.95 -0.25
CA ALA A 174 5.50 -6.77 -0.55
C ALA A 174 5.56 -7.16 -2.04
N GLN A 175 4.40 -7.40 -2.66
CA GLN A 175 4.29 -7.71 -4.10
C GLN A 175 4.44 -6.48 -5.02
N GLY A 176 4.53 -5.27 -4.46
CA GLY A 176 4.60 -4.02 -5.23
C GLY A 176 3.25 -3.57 -5.80
N HIS A 177 2.14 -4.16 -5.36
CA HIS A 177 0.79 -3.76 -5.79
C HIS A 177 0.24 -2.59 -4.97
N LEU A 178 0.70 -2.42 -3.73
CA LEU A 178 0.32 -1.33 -2.86
C LEU A 178 1.55 -0.47 -2.51
N GLY A 179 1.52 0.80 -2.91
CA GLY A 179 2.58 1.76 -2.55
C GLY A 179 2.55 2.10 -1.05
N VAL A 180 3.72 2.42 -0.48
CA VAL A 180 3.87 2.66 0.96
C VAL A 180 2.95 3.78 1.49
N ASP A 181 2.78 4.87 0.75
CA ASP A 181 1.93 5.98 1.21
C ASP A 181 0.46 5.53 1.33
N LYS A 182 -0.05 4.81 0.34
CA LYS A 182 -1.41 4.25 0.36
C LYS A 182 -1.57 3.21 1.47
N LEU A 183 -0.56 2.35 1.66
CA LEU A 183 -0.53 1.37 2.75
C LEU A 183 -0.67 2.06 4.11
N LEU A 184 0.15 3.09 4.36
CA LEU A 184 0.15 3.78 5.64
C LEU A 184 -1.12 4.63 5.83
N ASP A 185 -1.64 5.24 4.78
CA ASP A 185 -2.93 5.96 4.81
C ASP A 185 -4.09 5.06 5.20
N HIS A 186 -4.05 3.80 4.76
CA HIS A 186 -5.08 2.82 5.09
C HIS A 186 -4.91 2.24 6.49
N CYS A 187 -3.69 1.84 6.85
CA CYS A 187 -3.43 1.02 8.04
C CYS A 187 -3.09 1.85 9.28
N ALA A 188 -2.61 3.08 9.11
CA ALA A 188 -2.17 3.94 10.22
C ALA A 188 -2.41 5.42 9.87
N PRO A 189 -3.65 5.93 9.78
CA PRO A 189 -3.97 7.25 9.21
C PRO A 189 -3.15 8.43 9.79
N ASP A 190 -2.78 8.34 11.07
CA ASP A 190 -2.01 9.38 11.77
C ASP A 190 -0.49 9.27 11.58
N TRP A 191 0.00 8.34 10.75
CA TRP A 191 1.43 8.02 10.61
C TRP A 191 2.31 9.22 10.29
N ARG A 192 1.78 10.20 9.53
CA ARG A 192 2.49 11.43 9.15
C ARG A 192 2.76 12.35 10.34
N THR A 193 1.97 12.23 11.39
CA THR A 193 2.03 13.06 12.60
C THR A 193 2.56 12.30 13.81
N SER A 194 2.14 11.05 14.02
CA SER A 194 2.45 10.26 15.22
C SER A 194 3.81 9.57 15.19
N SER A 195 4.36 9.35 13.99
CA SER A 195 5.50 8.45 13.79
C SER A 195 6.68 9.12 13.09
N ARG A 196 6.69 10.45 13.03
CA ARG A 196 7.84 11.22 12.54
C ARG A 196 8.99 11.05 13.52
N SER A 197 10.15 10.65 13.02
CA SER A 197 11.37 10.61 13.82
C SER A 197 11.62 11.98 14.46
N GLU A 198 11.85 12.00 15.78
CA GLU A 198 12.32 13.18 16.53
C GLU A 198 13.67 13.71 16.02
N TRP A 199 14.34 12.95 15.15
CA TRP A 199 15.66 13.28 14.62
C TRP A 199 15.59 13.48 13.10
N LYS A 200 16.29 14.50 12.59
CA LYS A 200 16.50 14.77 11.17
C LYS A 200 17.99 14.77 10.84
N ILE A 201 18.32 14.35 9.61
CA ILE A 201 19.68 14.49 9.07
C ILE A 201 19.77 15.88 8.43
N VAL A 202 20.77 16.66 8.83
CA VAL A 202 21.10 17.96 8.26
C VAL A 202 22.47 17.87 7.62
N LYS A 203 22.65 18.56 6.50
CA LYS A 203 23.97 18.73 5.89
C LYS A 203 24.63 19.95 6.51
N LEU A 204 25.80 19.76 7.12
CA LEU A 204 26.60 20.82 7.70
C LEU A 204 27.30 21.64 6.59
N PRO A 205 27.82 22.85 6.90
CA PRO A 205 28.49 23.71 5.92
C PRO A 205 29.72 23.09 5.24
N ASP A 206 30.38 22.14 5.91
CA ASP A 206 31.49 21.33 5.39
C ASP A 206 31.05 20.18 4.46
N GLY A 207 29.74 19.95 4.34
CA GLY A 207 29.14 18.90 3.54
C GLY A 207 28.90 17.59 4.29
N GLU A 208 29.32 17.47 5.55
CA GLU A 208 29.07 16.30 6.39
C GLU A 208 27.59 16.20 6.82
N ARG A 209 27.15 14.99 7.16
CA ARG A 209 25.77 14.72 7.60
C ARG A 209 25.75 14.63 9.13
N ALA A 210 24.98 15.51 9.78
CA ALA A 210 24.74 15.48 11.21
C ALA A 210 23.31 15.06 11.53
N LEU A 211 23.15 14.29 12.61
CA LEU A 211 21.84 14.01 13.20
C LEU A 211 21.51 15.15 14.18
N THR A 212 20.39 15.84 13.98
CA THR A 212 19.89 16.82 14.95
C THR A 212 18.46 16.50 15.34
N ARG A 213 18.05 16.94 16.53
CA ARG A 213 16.64 16.83 16.95
C ARG A 213 15.80 17.79 16.11
N ARG A 214 14.64 17.35 15.66
CA ARG A 214 13.61 18.23 15.08
C ARG A 214 13.06 19.12 16.19
N GLU A 215 12.96 20.42 15.91
CA GLU A 215 12.17 21.37 16.70
C GLU A 215 10.67 21.18 16.44
#